data_AF-A0A8X6HHU4-F1
#
_entry.id   AF-A0A8X6HHU4-F1
#
_cell.length_a   1.000
_cell.length_b   1.000
_cell.length_c   1.000
_cell.angle_alpha   90.00
_cell.angle_beta   90.00
_cell.angle_gamma   90.00
#
_symmetry.space_group_name_H-M   'P 1'
#
loop_
_entity.id
_entity.type
_entity.pdbx_description
1 polymer ?
#
loop_
_entity_poly.entity_id
_entity_poly.type
_entity_poly.pdbx_seq_one_letter_code
_entity_poly.pdbx_strand_id
1 'polypeptide(L)'
;MAELCPPPSPPDPPYPPASKEQLLPPTPSVYLENKKDAFSPQLQEFCLSHPIAVIRGLTSVLKLDLGLFSTKTLVEANPDHTIEVRTQLMQSSDENWDPEKRKQVWRCESHRSHTSIARYAQYQASSFQESLREEHDKIAVGQATRESDSDSNSSVSRSKKGKRTVF
;
A
#
# COMPACT_ATOMS: atom_id res chain seq x y z
N MET A 1 41.49 27.77 -24.74
CA MET A 1 40.06 27.93 -25.07
C MET A 1 39.31 26.99 -24.16
N ALA A 2 38.46 27.50 -23.27
CA ALA A 2 37.68 26.65 -22.38
C ALA A 2 36.66 25.88 -23.23
N GLU A 3 36.73 24.55 -23.21
CA GLU A 3 35.72 23.70 -23.83
C GLU A 3 34.37 24.00 -23.18
N LEU A 4 33.45 24.57 -23.96
CA LEU A 4 32.09 24.87 -23.53
C LEU A 4 31.33 23.56 -23.43
N CYS A 5 31.12 23.05 -22.21
CA CYS A 5 30.23 21.92 -22.00
C CYS A 5 28.82 22.26 -22.53
N PRO A 6 28.13 21.33 -23.21
CA PRO A 6 26.77 21.57 -23.67
C PRO A 6 25.83 21.81 -22.49
N PRO A 7 24.76 22.61 -22.67
CA PRO A 7 23.76 22.79 -21.63
C PRO A 7 23.10 21.43 -21.30
N PRO A 8 22.73 21.19 -20.03
CA PRO A 8 22.04 19.96 -19.67
C PRO A 8 20.69 19.89 -20.40
N SER A 9 20.44 18.76 -21.07
CA SER A 9 19.16 18.43 -21.68
C SER A 9 18.66 17.08 -21.16
N PRO A 10 17.34 16.83 -21.18
CA PRO A 10 16.82 15.49 -20.93
C PRO A 10 17.45 14.47 -21.90
N PRO A 11 17.76 13.25 -21.44
CA PRO A 11 18.20 12.20 -22.34
C PRO A 11 17.06 11.77 -23.26
N ASP A 12 17.42 11.28 -24.45
CA ASP A 12 16.46 10.64 -25.35
C ASP A 12 15.91 9.34 -24.71
N PRO A 13 14.70 8.92 -25.10
CA PRO A 13 14.16 7.62 -24.68
C PRO A 13 15.14 6.48 -24.98
N PRO A 14 15.30 5.50 -24.07
CA PRO A 14 16.19 4.37 -24.29
C PRO A 14 15.87 3.61 -25.58
N TYR A 15 16.92 3.20 -26.31
CA TYR A 15 16.79 2.38 -27.52
C TYR A 15 17.57 1.06 -27.34
N PRO A 16 17.00 -0.10 -27.72
CA PRO A 16 15.67 -0.26 -28.33
C PRO A 16 14.52 -0.07 -27.33
N PRO A 17 13.30 0.26 -27.81
CA PRO A 17 12.12 0.32 -26.95
C PRO A 17 11.91 -1.01 -26.21
N ALA A 18 11.56 -0.93 -24.93
CA ALA A 18 11.26 -2.10 -24.11
C ALA A 18 10.00 -2.83 -24.61
N SER A 19 9.99 -4.16 -24.53
CA SER A 19 8.78 -4.95 -24.77
C SER A 19 7.76 -4.75 -23.63
N LYS A 20 6.50 -5.14 -23.84
CA LYS A 20 5.45 -5.02 -22.81
C LYS A 20 5.80 -5.78 -21.53
N GLU A 21 6.45 -6.93 -21.67
CA GLU A 21 6.90 -7.76 -20.55
C GLU A 21 8.02 -7.07 -19.76
N GLN A 22 8.89 -6.31 -20.44
CA GLN A 22 9.98 -5.55 -19.81
C GLN A 22 9.49 -4.28 -19.10
N LEU A 23 8.25 -3.82 -19.35
CA LEU A 23 7.64 -2.70 -18.63
C LEU A 23 7.16 -3.08 -17.22
N LEU A 24 7.07 -4.37 -16.90
CA LEU A 24 6.64 -4.89 -15.61
C LEU A 24 7.74 -5.77 -14.98
N PRO A 25 8.96 -5.24 -14.75
CA PRO A 25 10.03 -6.03 -14.18
C PRO A 25 9.72 -6.40 -12.71
N PRO A 26 10.15 -7.58 -12.24
CA PRO A 26 10.05 -7.91 -10.83
C PRO A 26 10.90 -6.96 -10.00
N THR A 27 10.41 -6.56 -8.83
CA THR A 27 11.19 -5.72 -7.92
C THR A 27 12.39 -6.49 -7.36
N PRO A 28 13.63 -6.02 -7.54
CA PRO A 28 14.81 -6.63 -6.94
C PRO A 28 14.67 -6.68 -5.41
N SER A 29 14.79 -7.88 -4.84
CA SER A 29 14.57 -8.11 -3.41
C SER A 29 15.61 -9.05 -2.84
N VAL A 30 16.14 -8.72 -1.66
CA VAL A 30 17.11 -9.53 -0.91
C VAL A 30 16.58 -9.79 0.49
N TYR A 31 16.68 -11.02 0.96
CA TYR A 31 16.37 -11.41 2.33
C TYR A 31 17.66 -11.48 3.14
N LEU A 32 17.71 -10.76 4.25
CA LEU A 32 18.81 -10.86 5.20
C LEU A 32 18.46 -11.89 6.26
N GLU A 33 19.34 -12.86 6.49
CA GLU A 33 19.13 -13.90 7.49
C GLU A 33 19.88 -13.58 8.79
N ASN A 34 21.02 -12.90 8.67
CA ASN A 34 21.88 -12.62 9.80
C ASN A 34 22.57 -11.25 9.67
N LYS A 35 23.15 -10.79 10.78
CA LYS A 35 23.75 -9.45 10.86
C LYS A 35 24.85 -9.25 9.83
N LYS A 36 25.62 -10.29 9.48
CA LYS A 36 26.74 -10.16 8.53
C LYS A 36 26.24 -9.80 7.13
N ASP A 37 25.10 -10.32 6.73
CA ASP A 37 24.49 -10.03 5.43
C ASP A 37 24.18 -8.53 5.29
N ALA A 38 23.77 -7.87 6.38
CA ALA A 38 23.49 -6.44 6.41
C ALA A 38 24.74 -5.56 6.24
N PHE A 39 25.94 -6.07 6.56
CA PHE A 39 27.22 -5.36 6.44
C PHE A 39 28.06 -5.87 5.26
N SER A 40 27.48 -6.70 4.39
CA SER A 40 28.16 -7.26 3.25
C SER A 40 28.36 -6.20 2.16
N PRO A 41 29.57 -6.10 1.55
CA PRO A 41 29.78 -5.24 0.39
C PRO A 41 28.94 -5.66 -0.83
N GLN A 42 28.57 -6.95 -0.92
CA GLN A 42 27.67 -7.45 -1.96
C GLN A 42 26.27 -6.83 -1.86
N LEU A 43 25.77 -6.55 -0.65
CA LEU A 43 24.49 -5.87 -0.48
C LEU A 43 24.56 -4.42 -0.99
N GLN A 44 25.67 -3.72 -0.76
CA GLN A 44 25.88 -2.38 -1.30
C GLN A 44 25.92 -2.38 -2.84
N GLU A 45 26.69 -3.29 -3.42
CA GLU A 45 26.77 -3.45 -4.88
C GLU A 45 25.40 -3.81 -5.50
N PHE A 46 24.64 -4.67 -4.82
CA PHE A 46 23.26 -4.98 -5.21
C PHE A 46 22.37 -3.73 -5.22
N CYS A 47 22.43 -2.88 -4.19
CA CYS A 47 21.63 -1.66 -4.16
C CYS A 47 22.05 -0.64 -5.23
N LEU A 48 23.34 -0.53 -5.54
CA LEU A 48 23.86 0.41 -6.55
C LEU A 48 23.59 -0.03 -7.99
N SER A 49 23.37 -1.32 -8.23
CA SER A 49 23.11 -1.87 -9.57
C SER A 49 21.65 -1.84 -10.00
N HIS A 50 20.72 -1.49 -9.10
CA HIS A 50 19.29 -1.51 -9.38
C HIS A 50 18.65 -0.13 -9.15
N PRO A 51 17.62 0.25 -9.94
CA PRO A 51 16.92 1.52 -9.75
C PRO A 51 16.17 1.59 -8.41
N ILE A 52 15.76 0.44 -7.89
CA ILE A 52 15.13 0.25 -6.59
C ILE A 52 15.43 -1.16 -6.07
N ALA A 53 15.56 -1.30 -4.75
CA ALA A 53 15.79 -2.58 -4.09
C ALA A 53 14.98 -2.68 -2.80
N VAL A 54 14.40 -3.86 -2.53
CA VAL A 54 13.71 -4.16 -1.28
C VAL A 54 14.57 -5.05 -0.41
N ILE A 55 14.98 -4.56 0.76
CA ILE A 55 15.75 -5.33 1.74
C ILE A 55 14.80 -5.87 2.80
N ARG A 56 14.55 -7.17 2.76
CA ARG A 56 13.64 -7.87 3.67
C ARG A 56 14.39 -8.28 4.94
N GLY A 57 13.73 -8.14 6.09
CA GLY A 57 14.27 -8.60 7.38
C GLY A 57 15.31 -7.67 8.01
N LEU A 58 15.64 -6.52 7.39
CA LEU A 58 16.68 -5.60 7.85
C LEU A 58 16.55 -5.21 9.33
N THR A 59 15.35 -4.78 9.74
CA THR A 59 15.09 -4.30 11.10
C THR A 59 15.22 -5.43 12.13
N SER A 60 14.76 -6.64 11.79
CA SER A 60 14.89 -7.83 12.63
C SER A 60 16.36 -8.24 12.83
N VAL A 61 17.09 -8.34 11.72
CA VAL A 61 18.51 -8.74 11.70
C VAL A 61 19.39 -7.76 12.48
N LEU A 62 19.11 -6.46 12.37
CA LEU A 62 19.83 -5.42 13.09
C LEU A 62 19.28 -5.16 14.50
N LYS A 63 18.19 -5.84 14.89
CA LYS A 63 17.49 -5.64 16.17
C LYS A 63 17.10 -4.17 16.39
N LEU A 64 16.60 -3.52 15.34
CA LEU A 64 16.09 -2.15 15.43
C LEU A 64 14.73 -2.16 16.11
N ASP A 65 14.61 -1.40 17.20
CA ASP A 65 13.34 -1.23 17.89
C ASP A 65 12.47 -0.21 17.15
N LEU A 66 11.54 -0.72 16.33
CA LEU A 66 10.57 0.11 15.62
C LEU A 66 9.50 0.69 16.55
N GLY A 67 9.36 0.16 17.78
CA GLY A 67 8.45 0.69 18.79
C GLY A 67 8.79 2.12 19.18
N LEU A 68 10.07 2.50 19.11
CA LEU A 68 10.54 3.87 19.33
C LEU A 68 9.95 4.88 18.35
N PHE A 69 9.54 4.43 17.16
CA PHE A 69 8.92 5.26 16.12
C PHE A 69 7.40 5.08 16.07
N SER A 70 6.81 4.36 17.02
CA SER A 70 5.36 4.25 17.12
C SER A 70 4.71 5.62 17.34
N THR A 71 3.51 5.82 16.80
CA THR A 71 2.76 7.07 17.02
C THR A 71 2.64 7.40 18.51
N LYS A 72 2.45 6.39 19.38
CA LYS A 72 2.40 6.57 20.83
C LYS A 72 3.70 7.17 21.36
N THR A 73 4.84 6.55 21.08
CA THR A 73 6.14 7.03 21.55
C THR A 73 6.48 8.41 21.01
N LEU A 74 6.12 8.71 19.76
CA LEU A 74 6.32 10.04 19.18
C LEU A 74 5.49 11.12 19.89
N VAL A 75 4.23 10.82 20.24
CA VAL A 75 3.35 11.72 21.00
C VAL A 75 3.86 11.92 22.43
N GLU A 76 4.31 10.85 23.10
CA GLU A 76 4.86 10.91 24.45
C GLU A 76 6.16 11.72 24.50
N ALA A 77 7.00 11.61 23.46
CA ALA A 77 8.29 12.29 23.40
C ALA A 77 8.15 13.79 23.08
N ASN A 78 7.38 14.16 22.03
CA ASN A 78 7.30 15.54 21.54
C ASN A 78 5.92 15.87 20.94
N PRO A 79 4.87 16.04 21.77
CA PRO A 79 3.49 16.18 21.28
C PRO A 79 3.24 17.44 20.45
N ASP A 80 3.91 18.54 20.79
CA ASP A 80 3.74 19.85 20.13
C ASP A 80 4.63 20.03 18.89
N HIS A 81 5.41 19.02 18.53
CA HIS A 81 6.26 19.08 17.34
C HIS A 81 5.40 19.33 16.10
N THR A 82 5.73 20.39 15.37
CA THR A 82 4.98 20.80 14.18
C THR A 82 5.33 19.89 13.00
N ILE A 83 4.31 19.42 12.29
CA ILE A 83 4.45 18.60 11.08
C ILE A 83 3.72 19.25 9.92
N GLU A 84 4.24 19.06 8.71
CA GLU A 84 3.54 19.37 7.47
C GLU A 84 2.51 18.26 7.19
N VAL A 85 1.28 18.65 6.81
CA VAL A 85 0.21 17.73 6.43
C VAL A 85 -0.16 17.97 4.97
N ARG A 86 -0.40 16.86 4.25
CA ARG A 86 -0.96 16.86 2.90
C ARG A 86 -2.38 16.33 2.91
N THR A 87 -3.34 17.17 2.55
CA THR A 87 -4.73 16.77 2.34
C THR A 87 -4.91 16.30 0.91
N GLN A 88 -5.34 15.06 0.75
CA GLN A 88 -5.45 14.36 -0.54
C GLN A 88 -6.81 13.66 -0.65
N LEU A 89 -7.18 13.31 -1.88
CA LEU A 89 -8.36 12.48 -2.15
C LEU A 89 -7.97 11.01 -2.04
N MET A 90 -8.77 10.21 -1.32
CA MET A 90 -8.60 8.75 -1.29
C MET A 90 -9.04 8.14 -2.63
N GLN A 91 -8.12 7.44 -3.28
CA GLN A 91 -8.28 6.82 -4.60
C GLN A 91 -7.51 5.49 -4.66
N SER A 92 -7.75 4.69 -5.69
CA SER A 92 -6.97 3.47 -5.97
C SER A 92 -5.48 3.80 -6.15
N SER A 93 -4.58 2.88 -5.78
CA SER A 93 -3.14 3.13 -5.79
C SER A 93 -2.53 3.36 -7.18
N ASP A 94 -3.18 2.86 -8.21
CA ASP A 94 -2.77 2.87 -9.62
C ASP A 94 -3.53 3.91 -10.46
N GLU A 95 -4.40 4.71 -9.84
CA GLU A 95 -5.22 5.69 -10.52
C GLU A 95 -5.11 7.09 -9.88
N ASN A 96 -5.31 8.13 -10.68
CA ASN A 96 -5.51 9.49 -10.18
C ASN A 96 -6.55 10.19 -11.04
N TRP A 97 -7.70 10.48 -10.44
CA TRP A 97 -8.88 11.07 -11.06
C TRP A 97 -8.99 12.55 -10.71
N ASP A 98 -9.64 13.31 -11.58
CA ASP A 98 -10.04 14.68 -11.28
C ASP A 98 -11.08 14.73 -10.12
N PRO A 99 -11.29 15.89 -9.47
CA PRO A 99 -12.21 15.99 -8.32
C PRO A 99 -13.65 15.57 -8.63
N GLU A 100 -14.07 15.67 -9.90
CA GLU A 100 -15.38 15.25 -10.38
C GLU A 100 -15.44 13.74 -10.71
N LYS A 101 -14.32 13.01 -10.60
CA LYS A 101 -14.16 11.59 -10.93
C LYS A 101 -14.59 11.22 -12.35
N ARG A 102 -14.35 12.10 -13.32
CA ARG A 102 -14.72 11.94 -14.72
C ARG A 102 -13.58 11.40 -15.59
N LYS A 103 -12.34 11.75 -15.28
CA LYS A 103 -11.17 11.31 -16.06
C LYS A 103 -9.91 11.20 -15.21
N GLN A 104 -9.01 10.33 -15.64
CA GLN A 104 -7.67 10.24 -15.05
C GLN A 104 -6.80 11.43 -15.49
N VAL A 105 -6.01 11.96 -14.56
CA VAL A 105 -5.18 13.15 -14.75
C VAL A 105 -3.80 12.97 -14.09
N TRP A 106 -2.80 13.66 -14.61
CA TRP A 106 -1.44 13.67 -14.01
C TRP A 106 -1.34 14.57 -12.78
N ARG A 107 -2.15 15.62 -12.70
CA ARG A 107 -2.13 16.56 -11.57
C ARG A 107 -2.66 15.85 -10.33
N CYS A 108 -1.78 15.62 -9.36
CA CYS A 108 -2.14 15.11 -8.03
C CYS A 108 -2.46 16.28 -7.09
N GLU A 109 -3.71 16.40 -6.66
CA GLU A 109 -4.09 17.42 -5.67
C GLU A 109 -3.55 17.03 -4.29
N SER A 110 -2.73 17.91 -3.71
CA SER A 110 -2.03 17.67 -2.45
C SER A 110 -1.82 18.98 -1.71
N HIS A 111 -2.86 19.38 -0.96
CA HIS A 111 -2.88 20.68 -0.27
C HIS A 111 -2.05 20.64 1.00
N ARG A 112 -1.12 21.61 1.12
CA ARG A 112 -0.25 21.73 2.29
C ARG A 112 -0.94 22.47 3.43
N SER A 113 -0.84 21.93 4.63
CA SER A 113 -1.18 22.58 5.90
C SER A 113 -0.18 22.17 6.99
N HIS A 114 -0.36 22.66 8.22
CA HIS A 114 0.50 22.31 9.36
C HIS A 114 -0.33 21.99 10.59
N THR A 115 0.15 21.06 11.41
CA THR A 115 -0.46 20.70 12.70
C THR A 115 0.62 20.19 13.65
N SER A 116 0.26 19.69 14.83
CA SER A 116 1.19 19.02 15.75
C SER A 116 1.09 17.49 15.66
N ILE A 117 2.15 16.79 16.06
CA ILE A 117 2.17 15.32 16.18
C ILE A 117 0.96 14.83 16.99
N ALA A 118 0.67 15.45 18.15
CA ALA A 118 -0.45 15.04 18.99
C ALA A 118 -1.79 15.13 18.28
N ARG A 119 -2.06 16.23 17.56
CA ARG A 119 -3.31 16.41 16.81
C ARG A 119 -3.43 15.42 15.65
N TYR A 120 -2.33 15.18 14.93
CA TYR A 120 -2.35 14.22 13.83
C TYR A 120 -2.48 12.76 14.31
N ALA A 121 -1.89 12.43 15.46
CA ALA A 121 -2.06 11.12 16.10
C ALA A 121 -3.52 10.86 16.49
N GLN A 122 -4.22 11.88 17.02
CA GLN A 122 -5.66 11.79 17.28
C GLN A 122 -6.44 11.51 15.99
N TYR A 123 -6.15 12.23 14.92
CA TYR A 123 -6.75 12.00 13.60
C TYR A 123 -6.48 10.58 13.06
N GLN A 124 -5.24 10.11 13.15
CA GLN A 124 -4.87 8.76 12.72
C GLN A 124 -5.63 7.68 13.51
N ALA A 125 -5.70 7.82 14.84
CA ALA A 125 -6.40 6.88 15.70
C ALA A 125 -7.92 6.89 15.45
N SER A 126 -8.53 8.08 15.30
CA SER A 126 -9.95 8.19 15.00
C SER A 126 -10.30 7.61 13.64
N SER A 127 -9.46 7.87 12.62
CA SER A 127 -9.65 7.33 11.27
C SER A 127 -9.55 5.80 11.24
N PHE A 128 -8.61 5.22 12.00
CA PHE A 128 -8.52 3.77 12.15
C PHE A 128 -9.77 3.19 12.83
N GLN A 129 -10.24 3.79 13.93
CA GLN A 129 -11.46 3.34 14.61
C GLN A 129 -12.71 3.46 13.73
N GLU A 130 -12.79 4.50 12.90
CA GLU A 130 -13.87 4.67 11.93
C GLU A 130 -13.84 3.59 10.85
N SER A 131 -12.68 3.28 10.29
CA SER A 131 -12.53 2.20 9.30
C SER A 131 -12.98 0.83 9.83
N LEU A 132 -12.68 0.51 11.10
CA LEU A 132 -13.14 -0.71 11.76
C LEU A 132 -14.67 -0.75 11.92
N ARG A 133 -15.30 0.39 12.22
CA ARG A 133 -16.77 0.47 12.29
C ARG A 133 -17.40 0.28 10.91
N GLU A 134 -16.87 0.96 9.89
CA GLU A 134 -17.37 0.82 8.52
C GLU A 134 -17.24 -0.62 7.99
N GLU A 135 -16.15 -1.31 8.32
CA GLU A 135 -15.96 -2.72 7.96
C GLU A 135 -17.01 -3.61 8.64
N HIS A 136 -17.24 -3.41 9.94
CA HIS A 136 -18.26 -4.14 10.70
C HIS A 136 -19.67 -3.91 10.15
N ASP A 137 -20.03 -2.66 9.83
CA ASP A 137 -21.35 -2.31 9.29
C ASP A 137 -21.57 -2.92 7.89
N LYS A 138 -20.54 -2.97 7.04
CA LYS A 138 -20.60 -3.67 5.75
C LYS A 138 -20.85 -5.17 5.91
N ILE A 139 -20.24 -5.80 6.91
CA ILE A 139 -20.46 -7.22 7.22
C ILE A 139 -21.89 -7.44 7.74
N ALA A 140 -22.39 -6.58 8.62
CA ALA A 140 -23.74 -6.68 9.17
C ALA A 140 -24.83 -6.51 8.09
N VAL A 141 -24.67 -5.54 7.18
CA VAL A 141 -25.59 -5.35 6.04
C VAL A 141 -25.49 -6.52 5.04
N GLY A 142 -24.30 -7.08 4.83
CA GLY A 142 -24.09 -8.27 3.99
C GLY A 142 -24.65 -9.57 4.58
N GLN A 143 -24.78 -9.68 5.90
CA GLN A 143 -25.48 -10.78 6.58
C GLN A 143 -26.99 -10.62 6.55
N ALA A 144 -27.52 -9.40 6.76
CA ALA A 144 -28.95 -9.12 6.72
C ALA A 144 -29.58 -9.42 5.34
N THR A 145 -28.82 -9.28 4.25
CA THR A 145 -29.27 -9.65 2.89
C THR A 145 -29.23 -11.16 2.61
N ARG A 146 -28.46 -11.95 3.37
CA ARG A 146 -28.41 -13.41 3.23
C ARG A 146 -29.50 -14.14 4.02
N GLU A 147 -30.04 -13.53 5.06
CA GLU A 147 -31.10 -14.12 5.89
C GLU A 147 -32.53 -13.74 5.46
N SER A 148 -32.68 -12.94 4.39
CA SER A 148 -33.99 -12.44 3.96
C SER A 148 -34.71 -13.26 2.88
N ASP A 149 -34.15 -14.40 2.44
CA ASP A 149 -34.72 -15.25 1.37
C ASP A 149 -35.02 -16.69 1.82
N SER A 150 -35.60 -16.89 3.00
CA SER A 150 -36.02 -18.24 3.40
C SER A 150 -37.34 -18.26 4.18
N ASP A 151 -38.43 -17.93 3.49
CA ASP A 151 -39.76 -18.42 3.87
C ASP A 151 -40.64 -18.67 2.64
N SER A 152 -40.65 -19.92 2.18
CA SER A 152 -41.75 -20.50 1.39
C SER A 152 -41.74 -22.02 1.53
N ASN A 153 -42.48 -22.52 2.51
CA ASN A 153 -42.83 -23.93 2.68
C ASN A 153 -44.22 -24.20 2.10
N SER A 154 -44.33 -25.13 1.15
CA SER A 154 -45.39 -26.15 0.96
C SER A 154 -45.19 -26.75 -0.45
N SER A 155 -45.34 -28.03 -0.77
CA SER A 155 -46.06 -29.15 -0.15
C SER A 155 -45.56 -30.49 -0.74
N VAL A 156 -45.63 -31.53 0.11
CA VAL A 156 -45.57 -32.98 -0.13
C VAL A 156 -45.89 -33.54 -1.54
N SER A 157 -45.04 -34.44 -2.06
CA SER A 157 -45.48 -35.70 -2.71
C SER A 157 -44.36 -36.75 -2.88
N ARG A 158 -44.57 -37.90 -2.22
CA ARG A 158 -44.04 -39.27 -2.42
C ARG A 158 -43.45 -39.64 -3.80
N SER A 159 -42.28 -40.29 -3.83
CA SER A 159 -42.11 -41.73 -4.16
C SER A 159 -40.72 -42.12 -4.72
N LYS A 160 -40.12 -43.12 -4.07
CA LYS A 160 -39.40 -44.30 -4.63
C LYS A 160 -38.22 -44.13 -5.62
N LYS A 161 -37.06 -44.57 -5.11
CA LYS A 161 -36.27 -45.74 -5.58
C LYS A 161 -35.30 -45.51 -6.77
N GLY A 162 -34.00 -45.63 -6.46
CA GLY A 162 -33.13 -46.54 -7.22
C GLY A 162 -31.78 -46.02 -7.73
N LYS A 163 -30.73 -46.67 -7.19
CA LYS A 163 -29.46 -47.08 -7.82
C LYS A 163 -28.29 -46.09 -7.96
N ARG A 164 -27.23 -46.49 -7.24
CA ARG A 164 -25.79 -46.21 -7.41
C ARG A 164 -25.24 -46.78 -8.73
N THR A 165 -24.36 -46.02 -9.38
CA THR A 165 -23.16 -46.40 -10.18
C THR A 165 -22.52 -45.09 -10.65
N VAL A 166 -21.33 -44.66 -10.18
CA VAL A 166 -19.96 -45.02 -10.62
C VAL A 166 -19.79 -45.00 -12.14
N PHE A 167 -19.16 -43.95 -12.67
CA PHE A 167 -17.77 -43.95 -13.16
C PHE A 167 -17.16 -42.57 -12.85
#